data_AF-A0A8H4TXT7-F1
#
_entry.id   AF-A0A8H4TXT7-F1
#
_cell.length_a   1.000
_cell.length_b   1.000
_cell.length_c   1.000
_cell.angle_alpha   90.00
_cell.angle_beta   90.00
_cell.angle_gamma   90.00
#
_symmetry.space_group_name_H-M   'P 1'
#
loop_
_entity.id
_entity.type
_entity.pdbx_description
1 polymer ?
#
loop_
_entity_poly.entity_id
_entity_poly.type
_entity_poly.pdbx_seq_one_letter_code
_entity_poly.pdbx_strand_id
1 'polypeptide(L)'
;MPRTSLRKKQAVSYNEDHNDDEMPQVTKAVAAASKVVDKTKGAISKTVATKTTSAKPVTKRKAEPEAEIEAPAPATKTVKKRKTKAKDEDATPLADRTAVSTLKPTMHIGAHVSAAGGVQNSVTNAVHIGANAFALFLKSQRKWTNPPLDPEAKNQFISLCKDHSYSAGEHALPHGSYLVNLAQADQEKANQAYTSFVDDLTRCEQLGIRLYNFHPGNTGGDARAAAIGRIAAQLNKSHKATKTVITVLENMAGSGNVVGSTWEDLRDIIDLVEDKERVGVCIDTCHAFAAGYDLRTPEAFKKTIDSFNDIVGHKYLKAFHLNDSKAPFNSNRDLHANIGTGFLGLRAFHSIMNHAPFAGMPMVLETPIDRPGADGKSAEDKKVWADEIKLLEKLVGMDAESDEFKELEKELQAKGELERNKIQDQVDRKSAKDAKKGAKKGGKRKKKGDDEDESE
;
A
#
# COMPACT_ATOMS: atom_id res chain seq x y z
N MET A 1 56.78 -15.34 24.61
CA MET A 1 56.95 -16.51 23.73
C MET A 1 55.81 -16.55 22.70
N PRO A 2 55.92 -17.27 21.56
CA PRO A 2 55.51 -16.66 20.27
C PRO A 2 54.55 -17.46 19.37
N ARG A 3 54.11 -16.83 18.26
CA ARG A 3 53.47 -17.41 17.04
C ARG A 3 52.04 -17.97 17.27
N THR A 4 51.15 -18.12 16.29
CA THR A 4 51.14 -17.96 14.81
C THR A 4 49.71 -17.46 14.41
N SER A 5 49.27 -17.14 13.17
CA SER A 5 49.65 -17.55 11.80
C SER A 5 49.26 -16.50 10.74
N LEU A 6 49.71 -16.66 9.50
CA LEU A 6 49.39 -15.79 8.36
C LEU A 6 48.14 -16.26 7.59
N ARG A 7 47.47 -15.31 6.90
CA ARG A 7 46.88 -15.57 5.57
C ARG A 7 47.26 -14.45 4.61
N LYS A 8 47.51 -14.82 3.34
CA LYS A 8 48.03 -13.93 2.30
C LYS A 8 46.94 -13.01 1.76
N LYS A 9 47.27 -11.75 1.48
CA LYS A 9 46.65 -11.00 0.37
C LYS A 9 47.28 -11.50 -0.93
N GLN A 10 46.48 -11.62 -1.98
CA GLN A 10 46.96 -11.67 -3.35
C GLN A 10 46.39 -10.47 -4.07
N ALA A 11 47.26 -9.65 -4.66
CA ALA A 11 46.90 -8.61 -5.61
C ALA A 11 47.41 -9.07 -6.98
N VAL A 12 46.63 -8.79 -8.03
CA VAL A 12 47.06 -8.89 -9.42
C VAL A 12 46.68 -7.55 -10.06
N SER A 13 47.60 -6.99 -10.85
CA SER A 13 47.46 -5.66 -11.45
C SER A 13 46.65 -5.67 -12.74
N TYR A 14 46.23 -4.49 -13.16
CA TYR A 14 45.81 -4.22 -14.53
C TYR A 14 46.93 -4.58 -15.53
N ASN A 15 46.52 -4.87 -16.76
CA ASN A 15 47.13 -4.32 -17.96
C ASN A 15 45.98 -3.86 -18.87
N GLU A 16 46.13 -2.69 -19.49
CA GLU A 16 45.34 -2.25 -20.63
C GLU A 16 46.15 -2.57 -21.90
N ASP A 17 45.50 -3.01 -22.97
CA ASP A 17 46.04 -2.96 -24.33
C ASP A 17 44.87 -2.83 -25.32
N HIS A 18 45.05 -2.05 -26.38
CA HIS A 18 44.05 -1.87 -27.43
C HIS A 18 44.18 -2.95 -28.51
N ASN A 19 43.06 -3.35 -29.11
CA ASN A 19 42.93 -3.36 -30.58
C ASN A 19 41.47 -3.48 -31.01
N ASP A 20 41.22 -3.02 -32.24
CA ASP A 20 39.94 -3.06 -32.94
C ASP A 20 39.70 -4.42 -33.66
N ASP A 21 38.63 -4.43 -34.45
CA ASP A 21 38.31 -5.28 -35.61
C ASP A 21 37.36 -6.50 -35.49
N GLU A 22 36.45 -6.48 -36.49
CA GLU A 22 35.62 -7.51 -37.14
C GLU A 22 34.79 -8.56 -36.35
N MET A 23 33.48 -8.56 -36.66
CA MET A 23 32.66 -9.77 -36.59
C MET A 23 32.91 -10.70 -37.80
N PRO A 24 32.85 -12.02 -37.63
CA PRO A 24 32.49 -12.94 -38.71
C PRO A 24 31.04 -13.44 -38.58
N GLN A 25 30.30 -13.45 -39.69
CA GLN A 25 28.99 -14.14 -39.80
C GLN A 25 29.18 -15.60 -40.27
N VAL A 26 28.54 -16.56 -39.59
CA VAL A 26 28.29 -17.93 -40.10
C VAL A 26 26.89 -18.38 -39.61
N THR A 27 25.78 -18.06 -40.29
CA THR A 27 25.17 -18.74 -41.45
C THR A 27 24.81 -20.23 -41.28
N LYS A 28 23.50 -20.55 -41.35
CA LYS A 28 22.84 -21.74 -41.99
C LYS A 28 23.29 -23.16 -41.55
N ALA A 29 22.45 -24.19 -41.45
CA ALA A 29 20.99 -24.40 -41.55
C ALA A 29 20.72 -25.82 -40.90
N VAL A 30 19.70 -26.66 -41.11
CA VAL A 30 18.56 -26.81 -42.07
C VAL A 30 17.35 -27.39 -41.29
N ALA A 31 16.15 -27.27 -41.83
CA ALA A 31 14.89 -27.74 -41.22
C ALA A 31 14.40 -29.12 -41.75
N ALA A 32 13.57 -29.80 -40.95
CA ALA A 32 12.43 -30.62 -41.40
C ALA A 32 11.44 -30.76 -40.20
N ALA A 33 10.14 -30.45 -40.21
CA ALA A 33 9.06 -30.37 -41.20
C ALA A 33 8.13 -31.60 -41.20
N SER A 34 6.83 -31.37 -40.97
CA SER A 34 5.73 -32.30 -41.28
C SER A 34 4.42 -31.52 -41.39
N LYS A 35 3.64 -31.75 -42.45
CA LYS A 35 2.49 -30.91 -42.84
C LYS A 35 1.55 -31.65 -43.81
N VAL A 36 0.32 -31.91 -43.39
CA VAL A 36 -0.81 -32.43 -44.20
C VAL A 36 -2.07 -31.77 -43.60
N VAL A 37 -2.87 -30.87 -44.22
CA VAL A 37 -3.53 -30.77 -45.54
C VAL A 37 -4.80 -31.65 -45.60
N ASP A 38 -5.99 -31.24 -46.08
CA ASP A 38 -6.67 -29.95 -46.36
C ASP A 38 -8.15 -30.28 -46.76
N LYS A 39 -9.02 -29.26 -46.94
CA LYS A 39 -10.36 -29.29 -47.61
C LYS A 39 -11.52 -29.82 -46.73
N THR A 40 -12.79 -29.42 -46.96
CA THR A 40 -13.43 -28.79 -48.13
C THR A 40 -14.20 -27.49 -47.86
N LYS A 41 -14.48 -26.73 -48.93
CA LYS A 41 -15.32 -25.51 -48.96
C LYS A 41 -16.82 -25.84 -48.98
N GLY A 42 -17.66 -24.90 -48.55
CA GLY A 42 -19.08 -24.87 -48.86
C GLY A 42 -19.72 -23.52 -48.51
N ALA A 43 -20.32 -22.83 -49.49
CA ALA A 43 -21.04 -21.58 -49.29
C ALA A 43 -22.22 -21.50 -50.27
N ILE A 44 -23.38 -21.04 -49.80
CA ILE A 44 -24.56 -20.64 -50.60
C ILE A 44 -25.48 -19.77 -49.72
N SER A 45 -26.29 -18.92 -50.35
CA SER A 45 -27.29 -18.07 -49.71
C SER A 45 -28.63 -18.19 -50.46
N LYS A 46 -29.77 -18.23 -49.76
CA LYS A 46 -31.01 -17.47 -50.09
C LYS A 46 -32.26 -17.79 -49.22
N THR A 47 -32.91 -16.71 -48.77
CA THR A 47 -34.35 -16.41 -48.65
C THR A 47 -35.42 -17.45 -48.23
N VAL A 48 -36.13 -17.13 -47.13
CA VAL A 48 -37.60 -16.92 -46.98
C VAL A 48 -38.59 -17.98 -47.52
N ALA A 49 -39.42 -18.58 -46.63
CA ALA A 49 -40.90 -18.58 -46.74
C ALA A 49 -41.64 -19.22 -45.51
N THR A 50 -42.93 -18.86 -45.40
CA THR A 50 -44.02 -19.24 -44.47
C THR A 50 -44.31 -20.77 -44.33
N LYS A 51 -45.16 -21.31 -43.43
CA LYS A 51 -46.38 -20.91 -42.64
C LYS A 51 -46.54 -21.89 -41.44
N THR A 52 -47.20 -21.60 -40.31
CA THR A 52 -48.67 -21.73 -40.06
C THR A 52 -49.08 -20.97 -38.77
N THR A 53 -50.11 -20.10 -38.77
CA THR A 53 -51.47 -20.28 -38.16
C THR A 53 -51.53 -20.78 -36.71
N SER A 54 -52.32 -20.21 -35.78
CA SER A 54 -53.52 -19.34 -35.94
C SER A 54 -53.73 -18.32 -34.79
N ALA A 55 -54.72 -17.44 -34.99
CA ALA A 55 -55.27 -16.48 -34.02
C ALA A 55 -56.76 -16.22 -34.41
N LYS A 56 -57.61 -15.45 -33.73
CA LYS A 56 -57.47 -14.45 -32.65
C LYS A 56 -58.82 -14.38 -31.86
N PRO A 57 -59.03 -13.48 -30.88
CA PRO A 57 -59.76 -12.27 -31.27
C PRO A 57 -59.36 -10.96 -30.56
N VAL A 58 -59.60 -9.85 -31.27
CA VAL A 58 -59.78 -8.49 -30.73
C VAL A 58 -60.93 -7.89 -31.55
N THR A 59 -61.92 -7.28 -30.90
CA THR A 59 -63.06 -6.64 -31.56
C THR A 59 -62.77 -5.16 -31.89
N LYS A 60 -63.42 -4.64 -32.94
CA LYS A 60 -63.19 -3.31 -33.52
C LYS A 60 -64.30 -2.34 -33.14
N ARG A 61 -64.01 -1.03 -33.11
CA ARG A 61 -64.64 -0.06 -34.05
C ARG A 61 -63.85 1.26 -34.15
N LYS A 62 -64.41 2.24 -34.88
CA LYS A 62 -63.75 3.41 -35.49
C LYS A 62 -64.45 4.72 -35.02
N ALA A 63 -63.81 5.87 -35.21
CA ALA A 63 -64.30 7.23 -34.91
C ALA A 63 -65.57 7.61 -35.74
N GLU A 64 -66.31 8.70 -35.45
CA GLU A 64 -66.00 10.16 -35.51
C GLU A 64 -67.15 10.97 -34.80
N PRO A 65 -67.12 12.31 -34.60
CA PRO A 65 -66.01 13.27 -34.37
C PRO A 65 -66.28 14.31 -33.22
N GLU A 66 -65.37 15.29 -33.07
CA GLU A 66 -65.54 16.68 -32.56
C GLU A 66 -66.12 17.03 -31.17
N ALA A 67 -65.24 17.57 -30.30
CA ALA A 67 -65.44 18.83 -29.54
C ALA A 67 -64.09 19.30 -28.93
N GLU A 68 -63.75 20.59 -29.02
CA GLU A 68 -62.56 21.18 -28.35
C GLU A 68 -62.91 21.69 -26.95
N ILE A 69 -62.28 21.16 -25.89
CA ILE A 69 -62.02 21.89 -24.65
C ILE A 69 -60.62 21.53 -24.10
N GLU A 70 -59.83 22.58 -23.90
CA GLU A 70 -58.63 22.78 -23.06
C GLU A 70 -58.02 21.59 -22.27
N ALA A 71 -56.70 21.41 -22.39
CA ALA A 71 -55.95 20.31 -21.76
C ALA A 71 -54.96 20.79 -20.66
N PRO A 72 -55.02 20.25 -19.43
CA PRO A 72 -53.98 20.46 -18.41
C PRO A 72 -52.76 19.56 -18.66
N ALA A 73 -51.55 20.14 -18.64
CA ALA A 73 -50.32 19.40 -18.94
C ALA A 73 -49.88 18.44 -17.81
N PRO A 74 -49.41 17.21 -18.12
CA PRO A 74 -48.95 16.26 -17.12
C PRO A 74 -47.57 16.64 -16.54
N ALA A 75 -47.43 16.55 -15.22
CA ALA A 75 -46.26 17.05 -14.49
C ALA A 75 -44.96 16.28 -14.78
N THR A 76 -43.86 17.02 -14.97
CA THR A 76 -42.51 16.48 -15.11
C THR A 76 -41.99 15.91 -13.79
N LYS A 77 -41.50 14.66 -13.80
CA LYS A 77 -40.88 14.04 -12.63
C LYS A 77 -39.52 14.67 -12.35
N THR A 78 -39.43 15.48 -11.30
CA THR A 78 -38.19 16.16 -10.89
C THR A 78 -37.19 15.16 -10.31
N VAL A 79 -36.06 14.98 -11.02
CA VAL A 79 -34.90 14.25 -10.48
C VAL A 79 -34.34 15.05 -9.31
N LYS A 80 -34.40 14.48 -8.09
CA LYS A 80 -33.81 15.10 -6.90
C LYS A 80 -32.28 15.14 -7.03
N LYS A 81 -31.74 16.26 -7.54
CA LYS A 81 -30.32 16.59 -7.38
C LYS A 81 -29.96 16.49 -5.90
N ARG A 82 -29.11 15.52 -5.55
CA ARG A 82 -28.51 15.42 -4.22
C ARG A 82 -27.69 16.69 -4.02
N LYS A 83 -28.05 17.55 -3.07
CA LYS A 83 -27.27 18.74 -2.74
C LYS A 83 -25.88 18.29 -2.29
N THR A 84 -24.89 18.47 -3.15
CA THR A 84 -23.52 18.71 -2.70
C THR A 84 -23.56 19.95 -1.79
N LYS A 85 -22.85 19.89 -0.67
CA LYS A 85 -22.55 21.11 0.10
C LYS A 85 -21.79 22.06 -0.83
N ALA A 86 -21.93 23.38 -0.62
CA ALA A 86 -21.02 24.32 -1.26
C ALA A 86 -19.58 23.97 -0.85
N LYS A 87 -18.64 24.18 -1.77
CA LYS A 87 -17.25 23.77 -1.64
C LYS A 87 -16.50 24.86 -0.88
N ASP A 88 -15.87 24.52 0.24
CA ASP A 88 -15.01 25.44 0.99
C ASP A 88 -13.69 25.62 0.21
N GLU A 89 -13.69 26.48 -0.81
CA GLU A 89 -12.52 26.74 -1.67
C GLU A 89 -11.52 27.75 -1.07
N ASP A 90 -11.83 28.31 0.11
CA ASP A 90 -11.01 29.26 0.88
C ASP A 90 -10.85 28.84 2.36
N ALA A 91 -10.85 27.52 2.64
CA ALA A 91 -10.59 27.02 4.00
C ALA A 91 -9.10 27.17 4.37
N THR A 92 -8.78 28.23 5.12
CA THR A 92 -7.44 28.50 5.68
C THR A 92 -6.76 27.22 6.18
N PRO A 93 -5.49 26.96 5.80
CA PRO A 93 -4.76 25.79 6.29
C PRO A 93 -4.71 25.73 7.81
N LEU A 94 -4.77 24.51 8.37
CA LEU A 94 -4.58 24.25 9.80
C LEU A 94 -3.12 24.47 10.23
N ALA A 95 -2.19 24.35 9.29
CA ALA A 95 -0.80 24.75 9.42
C ALA A 95 -0.25 25.15 8.03
N ASP A 96 0.60 26.18 8.00
CA ASP A 96 1.36 26.53 6.79
C ASP A 96 2.36 25.43 6.42
N ARG A 97 2.63 25.24 5.13
CA ARG A 97 3.64 24.29 4.68
C ARG A 97 5.05 24.82 4.93
N THR A 98 5.90 24.04 5.57
CA THR A 98 7.32 24.38 5.71
C THR A 98 8.04 24.21 4.38
N ALA A 99 8.85 25.21 4.00
CA ALA A 99 9.65 25.16 2.78
C ALA A 99 10.69 24.04 2.90
N VAL A 100 10.58 23.02 2.05
CA VAL A 100 11.38 21.78 2.11
C VAL A 100 12.90 22.02 2.16
N SER A 101 13.38 23.13 1.58
CA SER A 101 14.78 23.58 1.60
C SER A 101 15.29 24.08 2.96
N THR A 102 14.43 24.33 3.95
CA THR A 102 14.84 24.65 5.33
C THR A 102 15.06 23.40 6.17
N LEU A 103 14.47 22.26 5.80
CA LEU A 103 14.70 20.97 6.43
C LEU A 103 16.05 20.39 5.97
N LYS A 104 16.89 20.01 6.93
CA LYS A 104 18.22 19.41 6.70
C LYS A 104 18.41 18.23 7.65
N PRO A 105 18.17 16.97 7.21
CA PRO A 105 17.96 16.56 5.82
C PRO A 105 16.61 17.01 5.23
N THR A 106 16.54 17.03 3.91
CA THR A 106 15.31 17.35 3.16
C THR A 106 14.29 16.22 3.29
N MET A 107 13.28 16.41 4.14
CA MET A 107 12.23 15.42 4.40
C MET A 107 10.90 15.81 3.74
N HIS A 108 10.24 14.84 3.13
CA HIS A 108 8.92 15.02 2.51
C HIS A 108 7.86 14.33 3.37
N ILE A 109 7.17 15.10 4.20
CA ILE A 109 6.28 14.64 5.28
C ILE A 109 4.82 14.96 4.92
N GLY A 110 3.92 14.04 5.22
CA GLY A 110 2.48 14.23 5.04
C GLY A 110 1.65 13.12 5.68
N ALA A 111 0.44 12.89 5.16
CA ALA A 111 -0.49 11.88 5.68
C ALA A 111 -1.28 11.17 4.57
N HIS A 112 -1.94 10.06 4.91
CA HIS A 112 -2.89 9.37 4.02
C HIS A 112 -4.23 10.13 3.97
N VAL A 113 -4.26 11.20 3.19
CA VAL A 113 -5.41 12.10 3.08
C VAL A 113 -6.58 11.51 2.26
N SER A 114 -7.78 12.04 2.51
CA SER A 114 -9.00 11.60 1.82
C SER A 114 -9.08 12.12 0.38
N ALA A 115 -9.32 11.19 -0.56
CA ALA A 115 -9.71 11.47 -1.95
C ALA A 115 -11.25 11.40 -2.16
N ALA A 116 -12.04 11.54 -1.09
CA ALA A 116 -13.49 11.50 -1.19
C ALA A 116 -14.02 12.64 -2.08
N GLY A 117 -14.83 12.28 -3.09
CA GLY A 117 -15.33 13.22 -4.10
C GLY A 117 -14.43 13.39 -5.33
N GLY A 118 -13.22 12.82 -5.33
CA GLY A 118 -12.31 12.80 -6.46
C GLY A 118 -10.83 12.92 -6.03
N VAL A 119 -9.92 12.39 -6.86
CA VAL A 119 -8.48 12.35 -6.55
C VAL A 119 -7.88 13.74 -6.34
N GLN A 120 -8.37 14.77 -7.03
CA GLN A 120 -7.94 16.17 -6.88
C GLN A 120 -8.10 16.69 -5.44
N ASN A 121 -9.10 16.19 -4.69
CA ASN A 121 -9.33 16.62 -3.31
C ASN A 121 -8.22 16.15 -2.35
N SER A 122 -7.42 15.14 -2.73
CA SER A 122 -6.24 14.75 -1.94
C SER A 122 -5.23 15.88 -1.84
N VAL A 123 -4.96 16.57 -2.95
CA VAL A 123 -3.98 17.67 -3.00
C VAL A 123 -4.42 18.82 -2.09
N THR A 124 -5.69 19.24 -2.18
CA THR A 124 -6.27 20.27 -1.30
C THR A 124 -6.25 19.83 0.17
N ASN A 125 -6.57 18.57 0.48
CA ASN A 125 -6.50 18.06 1.85
C ASN A 125 -5.07 18.03 2.40
N ALA A 126 -4.07 17.71 1.58
CA ALA A 126 -2.67 17.72 1.95
C ALA A 126 -2.14 19.15 2.17
N VAL A 127 -2.51 20.11 1.31
CA VAL A 127 -2.24 21.55 1.51
C VAL A 127 -2.82 22.03 2.85
N HIS A 128 -4.07 21.67 3.15
CA HIS A 128 -4.79 22.14 4.33
C HIS A 128 -4.19 21.65 5.67
N ILE A 129 -3.41 20.56 5.68
CA ILE A 129 -2.67 20.09 6.87
C ILE A 129 -1.18 20.49 6.86
N GLY A 130 -0.76 21.36 5.93
CA GLY A 130 0.64 21.82 5.83
C GLY A 130 1.62 20.79 5.25
N ALA A 131 1.12 19.66 4.71
CA ALA A 131 1.95 18.58 4.19
C ALA A 131 2.69 18.97 2.89
N ASN A 132 3.78 18.24 2.60
CA ASN A 132 4.56 18.37 1.36
C ASN A 132 4.80 17.01 0.63
N ALA A 133 4.44 15.88 1.27
CA ALA A 133 4.08 14.60 0.64
C ALA A 133 2.61 14.22 0.96
N PHE A 134 2.07 13.16 0.35
CA PHE A 134 0.78 12.57 0.75
C PHE A 134 0.55 11.15 0.21
N ALA A 135 -0.32 10.38 0.88
CA ALA A 135 -0.91 9.17 0.35
C ALA A 135 -2.41 9.34 0.07
N LEU A 136 -2.98 8.45 -0.75
CA LEU A 136 -4.41 8.41 -1.08
C LEU A 136 -4.85 7.03 -1.58
N PHE A 137 -6.15 6.72 -1.44
CA PHE A 137 -6.77 5.67 -2.24
C PHE A 137 -7.23 6.25 -3.59
N LEU A 138 -6.79 5.65 -4.71
CA LEU A 138 -7.12 6.08 -6.08
C LEU A 138 -8.59 5.84 -6.46
N LYS A 139 -9.26 4.94 -5.74
CA LYS A 139 -10.66 4.50 -5.92
C LYS A 139 -11.21 3.97 -4.59
N SER A 140 -12.46 3.50 -4.55
CA SER A 140 -13.00 2.95 -3.29
C SER A 140 -12.32 1.62 -2.95
N GLN A 141 -11.49 1.65 -1.91
CA GLN A 141 -10.83 0.47 -1.34
C GLN A 141 -11.80 -0.61 -0.82
N ARG A 142 -13.08 -0.27 -0.66
CA ARG A 142 -14.16 -1.16 -0.19
C ARG A 142 -14.88 -1.92 -1.32
N LYS A 143 -14.45 -1.77 -2.58
CA LYS A 143 -15.13 -2.35 -3.76
C LYS A 143 -14.13 -2.83 -4.80
N TRP A 144 -14.41 -3.97 -5.43
CA TRP A 144 -13.70 -4.45 -6.61
C TRP A 144 -13.96 -3.54 -7.83
N THR A 145 -15.22 -3.41 -8.22
CA THR A 145 -15.62 -2.57 -9.36
C THR A 145 -15.76 -1.12 -8.94
N ASN A 146 -15.00 -0.26 -9.61
CA ASN A 146 -15.05 1.20 -9.49
C ASN A 146 -15.26 1.80 -10.90
N PRO A 147 -15.78 3.03 -11.02
CA PRO A 147 -15.82 3.71 -12.32
C PRO A 147 -14.40 3.96 -12.86
N PRO A 148 -14.26 4.23 -14.17
CA PRO A 148 -13.05 4.83 -14.73
C PRO A 148 -12.65 6.11 -13.98
N LEU A 149 -11.38 6.48 -14.06
CA LEU A 149 -10.93 7.78 -13.57
C LEU A 149 -11.64 8.89 -14.35
N ASP A 150 -12.28 9.81 -13.63
CA ASP A 150 -12.94 10.97 -14.22
C ASP A 150 -11.89 11.89 -14.87
N PRO A 151 -11.98 12.21 -16.18
CA PRO A 151 -11.02 13.07 -16.86
C PRO A 151 -10.88 14.46 -16.23
N GLU A 152 -11.95 15.00 -15.66
CA GLU A 152 -11.92 16.32 -15.01
C GLU A 152 -11.23 16.24 -13.65
N ALA A 153 -11.51 15.19 -12.85
CA ALA A 153 -10.79 14.92 -11.60
C ALA A 153 -9.27 14.71 -11.83
N LYS A 154 -8.91 14.02 -12.93
CA LYS A 154 -7.52 13.87 -13.37
C LYS A 154 -6.89 15.24 -13.70
N ASN A 155 -7.54 16.05 -14.52
CA ASN A 155 -7.01 17.34 -14.94
C ASN A 155 -6.84 18.30 -13.73
N GLN A 156 -7.82 18.34 -12.84
CA GLN A 156 -7.75 19.13 -11.60
C GLN A 156 -6.64 18.63 -10.66
N PHE A 157 -6.42 17.31 -10.53
CA PHE A 157 -5.29 16.78 -9.75
C PHE A 157 -3.95 17.23 -10.31
N ILE A 158 -3.77 17.18 -11.64
CA ILE A 158 -2.52 17.58 -12.30
C ILE A 158 -2.29 19.10 -12.14
N SER A 159 -3.34 19.93 -12.27
CA SER A 159 -3.23 21.37 -12.00
C SER A 159 -2.84 21.63 -10.55
N LEU A 160 -3.62 21.14 -9.57
CA LEU A 160 -3.35 21.37 -8.15
C LEU A 160 -1.97 20.87 -7.71
N CYS A 161 -1.47 19.76 -8.28
CA CYS A 161 -0.09 19.33 -8.05
C CYS A 161 0.92 20.38 -8.52
N LYS A 162 0.77 20.91 -9.75
CA LYS A 162 1.63 21.98 -10.27
C LYS A 162 1.49 23.27 -9.46
N ASP A 163 0.27 23.72 -9.22
CA ASP A 163 -0.07 25.00 -8.59
C ASP A 163 0.40 25.03 -7.13
N HIS A 164 0.40 23.88 -6.44
CA HIS A 164 0.97 23.70 -5.10
C HIS A 164 2.36 23.03 -5.10
N SER A 165 3.09 22.99 -6.22
CA SER A 165 4.48 22.48 -6.30
C SER A 165 4.72 21.08 -5.73
N TYR A 166 3.77 20.15 -5.90
CA TYR A 166 3.98 18.72 -5.66
C TYR A 166 4.49 18.04 -6.94
N SER A 167 5.63 17.35 -6.83
CA SER A 167 6.00 16.35 -7.84
C SER A 167 5.16 15.10 -7.59
N ALA A 168 4.10 14.90 -8.38
CA ALA A 168 3.22 13.73 -8.22
C ALA A 168 3.96 12.38 -8.38
N GLY A 169 5.10 12.37 -9.10
CA GLY A 169 5.94 11.19 -9.25
C GLY A 169 6.76 10.81 -8.01
N GLU A 170 6.98 11.74 -7.08
CA GLU A 170 7.93 11.59 -5.97
C GLU A 170 7.27 11.83 -4.60
N HIS A 171 6.32 12.77 -4.52
CA HIS A 171 5.67 13.20 -3.29
C HIS A 171 4.34 12.46 -3.01
N ALA A 172 3.77 11.76 -4.01
CA ALA A 172 2.51 11.04 -3.86
C ALA A 172 2.74 9.52 -3.78
N LEU A 173 2.21 8.90 -2.72
CA LEU A 173 2.32 7.46 -2.44
C LEU A 173 0.92 6.83 -2.30
N PRO A 174 0.20 6.53 -3.40
CA PRO A 174 -1.13 5.95 -3.31
C PRO A 174 -1.09 4.55 -2.73
N HIS A 175 -2.10 4.22 -1.92
CA HIS A 175 -2.24 2.92 -1.27
C HIS A 175 -3.19 2.00 -2.04
N GLY A 176 -2.83 0.73 -2.18
CA GLY A 176 -3.69 -0.31 -2.73
C GLY A 176 -4.83 -0.73 -1.80
N SER A 177 -5.90 -1.29 -2.37
CA SER A 177 -7.02 -1.80 -1.57
C SER A 177 -6.62 -3.04 -0.76
N TYR A 178 -6.97 -3.06 0.53
CA TYR A 178 -6.83 -4.23 1.42
C TYR A 178 -7.60 -5.48 0.97
N LEU A 179 -8.45 -5.39 -0.06
CA LEU A 179 -9.09 -6.55 -0.70
C LEU A 179 -8.10 -7.30 -1.61
N VAL A 180 -7.11 -6.61 -2.18
CA VAL A 180 -6.12 -7.18 -3.11
C VAL A 180 -5.16 -8.07 -2.33
N ASN A 181 -5.06 -9.33 -2.76
CA ASN A 181 -4.03 -10.26 -2.32
C ASN A 181 -3.42 -10.89 -3.58
N LEU A 182 -2.19 -10.52 -3.94
CA LEU A 182 -1.52 -11.07 -5.13
C LEU A 182 -1.05 -12.51 -4.93
N ALA A 183 -1.02 -13.00 -3.69
CA ALA A 183 -0.65 -14.36 -3.34
C ALA A 183 -1.79 -15.39 -3.44
N GLN A 184 -2.98 -15.01 -3.93
CA GLN A 184 -4.13 -15.91 -4.11
C GLN A 184 -3.78 -17.14 -4.95
N ALA A 185 -4.08 -18.33 -4.43
CA ALA A 185 -3.93 -19.61 -5.15
C ALA A 185 -5.12 -19.90 -6.08
N ASP A 186 -6.30 -19.42 -5.70
CA ASP A 186 -7.55 -19.54 -6.46
C ASP A 186 -7.50 -18.62 -7.69
N GLN A 187 -7.70 -19.21 -8.88
CA GLN A 187 -7.49 -18.50 -10.14
C GLN A 187 -8.49 -17.36 -10.39
N GLU A 188 -9.73 -17.46 -9.90
CA GLU A 188 -10.73 -16.40 -10.04
C GLU A 188 -10.40 -15.21 -9.13
N LYS A 189 -10.07 -15.48 -7.87
CA LYS A 189 -9.63 -14.46 -6.90
C LYS A 189 -8.31 -13.82 -7.32
N ALA A 190 -7.37 -14.60 -7.85
CA ALA A 190 -6.11 -14.10 -8.39
C ALA A 190 -6.33 -13.19 -9.62
N ASN A 191 -7.27 -13.54 -10.51
CA ASN A 191 -7.65 -12.69 -11.65
C ASN A 191 -8.36 -11.40 -11.19
N GLN A 192 -9.24 -11.49 -10.19
CA GLN A 192 -9.93 -10.32 -9.61
C GLN A 192 -8.94 -9.36 -8.93
N ALA A 193 -8.04 -9.89 -8.10
CA ALA A 193 -6.98 -9.12 -7.43
C ALA A 193 -6.03 -8.46 -8.46
N TYR A 194 -5.53 -9.22 -9.43
CA TYR A 194 -4.68 -8.71 -10.51
C TYR A 194 -5.35 -7.60 -11.33
N THR A 195 -6.62 -7.79 -11.69
CA THR A 195 -7.37 -6.79 -12.47
C THR A 195 -7.52 -5.49 -11.68
N SER A 196 -7.83 -5.57 -10.39
CA SER A 196 -7.91 -4.38 -9.53
C SER A 196 -6.56 -3.69 -9.35
N PHE A 197 -5.47 -4.45 -9.25
CA PHE A 197 -4.10 -3.94 -9.11
C PHE A 197 -3.62 -3.20 -10.37
N VAL A 198 -3.74 -3.80 -11.56
CA VAL A 198 -3.37 -3.13 -12.83
C VAL A 198 -4.24 -1.90 -13.09
N ASP A 199 -5.53 -1.95 -12.77
CA ASP A 199 -6.45 -0.82 -12.83
C ASP A 199 -6.03 0.35 -11.90
N ASP A 200 -5.34 0.08 -10.78
CA ASP A 200 -4.72 1.12 -9.95
C ASP A 200 -3.40 1.65 -10.52
N LEU A 201 -2.48 0.79 -10.97
CA LEU A 201 -1.25 1.24 -11.63
C LEU A 201 -1.58 2.13 -12.85
N THR A 202 -2.59 1.74 -13.62
CA THR A 202 -3.08 2.51 -14.78
C THR A 202 -3.67 3.87 -14.37
N ARG A 203 -4.17 4.04 -13.13
CA ARG A 203 -4.55 5.36 -12.59
C ARG A 203 -3.33 6.17 -12.16
N CYS A 204 -2.30 5.55 -11.57
CA CYS A 204 -1.04 6.24 -11.27
C CYS A 204 -0.43 6.86 -12.53
N GLU A 205 -0.31 6.10 -13.62
CA GLU A 205 0.22 6.60 -14.90
C GLU A 205 -0.60 7.77 -15.47
N GLN A 206 -1.93 7.71 -15.38
CA GLN A 206 -2.80 8.81 -15.81
C GLN A 206 -2.68 10.08 -14.95
N LEU A 207 -2.21 9.96 -13.72
CA LEU A 207 -2.02 11.07 -12.77
C LEU A 207 -0.56 11.55 -12.68
N GLY A 208 0.37 10.94 -13.42
CA GLY A 208 1.80 11.23 -13.35
C GLY A 208 2.51 10.68 -12.11
N ILE A 209 1.85 9.78 -11.38
CA ILE A 209 2.38 9.17 -10.15
C ILE A 209 3.26 7.96 -10.49
N ARG A 210 4.42 7.85 -9.83
CA ARG A 210 5.41 6.79 -10.11
C ARG A 210 5.57 5.76 -8.99
N LEU A 211 5.04 6.01 -7.79
CA LEU A 211 5.03 5.04 -6.70
C LEU A 211 3.61 4.48 -6.51
N TYR A 212 3.48 3.24 -6.05
CA TYR A 212 2.21 2.66 -5.61
C TYR A 212 2.47 1.65 -4.50
N ASN A 213 2.00 1.94 -3.29
CA ASN A 213 2.22 1.14 -2.10
C ASN A 213 1.15 0.06 -1.94
N PHE A 214 1.54 -1.16 -1.55
CA PHE A 214 0.61 -2.24 -1.25
C PHE A 214 1.20 -3.27 -0.29
N HIS A 215 0.34 -3.86 0.53
CA HIS A 215 0.66 -5.04 1.34
C HIS A 215 0.93 -6.25 0.41
N PRO A 216 2.06 -6.97 0.53
CA PRO A 216 2.42 -8.05 -0.42
C PRO A 216 1.37 -9.15 -0.54
N GLY A 217 0.77 -9.56 0.59
CA GLY A 217 -0.41 -10.42 0.61
C GLY A 217 -0.47 -11.41 1.77
N ASN A 218 -1.19 -12.49 1.55
CA ASN A 218 -1.39 -13.57 2.53
C ASN A 218 -1.41 -14.94 1.84
N THR A 219 -0.68 -15.92 2.36
CA THR A 219 -0.53 -17.26 1.75
C THR A 219 -1.84 -18.04 1.65
N GLY A 220 -2.87 -17.69 2.43
CA GLY A 220 -4.12 -18.44 2.52
C GLY A 220 -4.01 -19.81 3.21
N GLY A 221 -2.82 -20.19 3.67
CA GLY A 221 -2.48 -21.53 4.18
C GLY A 221 -1.50 -22.30 3.31
N ASP A 222 -1.17 -21.81 2.11
CA ASP A 222 -0.16 -22.40 1.23
C ASP A 222 1.26 -22.25 1.78
N ALA A 223 2.18 -23.05 1.20
CA ALA A 223 3.61 -22.89 1.37
C ALA A 223 4.07 -21.47 0.97
N ARG A 224 4.82 -20.81 1.88
CA ARG A 224 5.27 -19.42 1.75
C ARG A 224 6.00 -19.11 0.45
N ALA A 225 6.91 -19.99 0.00
CA ALA A 225 7.62 -19.83 -1.27
C ALA A 225 6.68 -19.83 -2.50
N ALA A 226 5.60 -20.62 -2.48
CA ALA A 226 4.61 -20.63 -3.57
C ALA A 226 3.76 -19.35 -3.56
N ALA A 227 3.43 -18.82 -2.38
CA ALA A 227 2.74 -17.55 -2.22
C ALA A 227 3.60 -16.37 -2.73
N ILE A 228 4.89 -16.33 -2.37
CA ILE A 228 5.90 -15.38 -2.85
C ILE A 228 6.04 -15.44 -4.38
N GLY A 229 6.20 -16.64 -4.95
CA GLY A 229 6.28 -16.82 -6.39
C GLY A 229 5.04 -16.34 -7.15
N ARG A 230 3.83 -16.46 -6.57
CA ARG A 230 2.60 -15.88 -7.13
C ARG A 230 2.59 -14.36 -7.08
N ILE A 231 3.05 -13.74 -5.99
CA ILE A 231 3.18 -12.28 -5.91
C ILE A 231 4.13 -11.78 -7.02
N ALA A 232 5.35 -12.31 -7.09
CA ALA A 232 6.33 -11.90 -8.08
C ALA A 232 5.86 -12.10 -9.53
N ALA A 233 5.20 -13.24 -9.84
CA ALA A 233 4.63 -13.48 -11.16
C ALA A 233 3.53 -12.47 -11.53
N GLN A 234 2.68 -12.08 -10.58
CA GLN A 234 1.64 -11.06 -10.80
C GLN A 234 2.26 -9.66 -10.96
N LEU A 235 3.34 -9.34 -10.22
CA LEU A 235 4.11 -8.11 -10.39
C LEU A 235 4.73 -8.05 -11.79
N ASN A 236 5.49 -9.06 -12.22
CA ASN A 236 6.09 -9.13 -13.56
C ASN A 236 5.06 -8.97 -14.68
N LYS A 237 3.88 -9.59 -14.51
CA LYS A 237 2.76 -9.47 -15.45
C LYS A 237 2.16 -8.05 -15.45
N SER A 238 2.02 -7.42 -14.27
CA SER A 238 1.54 -6.04 -14.13
C SER A 238 2.53 -5.00 -14.68
N HIS A 239 3.83 -5.25 -14.50
CA HIS A 239 4.93 -4.46 -15.06
C HIS A 239 4.90 -4.52 -16.59
N LYS A 240 4.65 -5.69 -17.18
CA LYS A 240 4.47 -5.86 -18.64
C LYS A 240 3.17 -5.25 -19.17
N ALA A 241 2.18 -5.01 -18.31
CA ALA A 241 0.92 -4.32 -18.65
C ALA A 241 0.98 -2.79 -18.44
N THR A 242 2.08 -2.26 -17.90
CA THR A 242 2.30 -0.85 -17.56
C THR A 242 3.69 -0.39 -18.01
N LYS A 243 4.13 0.82 -17.63
CA LYS A 243 5.38 1.43 -18.10
C LYS A 243 6.19 2.14 -17.01
N THR A 244 5.57 2.96 -16.15
CA THR A 244 6.30 3.95 -15.33
C THR A 244 6.16 3.80 -13.83
N VAL A 245 5.22 2.99 -13.34
CA VAL A 245 4.96 2.82 -11.90
C VAL A 245 5.90 1.78 -11.29
N ILE A 246 6.56 2.18 -10.20
CA ILE A 246 7.30 1.32 -9.28
C ILE A 246 6.30 0.75 -8.28
N THR A 247 6.18 -0.58 -8.23
CA THR A 247 5.34 -1.28 -7.25
C THR A 247 6.09 -1.39 -5.93
N VAL A 248 5.61 -0.71 -4.89
CA VAL A 248 6.25 -0.58 -3.58
C VAL A 248 5.62 -1.58 -2.61
N LEU A 249 6.40 -2.56 -2.20
CA LEU A 249 6.02 -3.59 -1.23
C LEU A 249 6.11 -3.03 0.18
N GLU A 250 5.04 -3.07 0.96
CA GLU A 250 5.11 -2.70 2.38
C GLU A 250 5.55 -3.87 3.26
N ASN A 251 6.25 -3.60 4.36
CA ASN A 251 6.45 -4.58 5.41
C ASN A 251 5.23 -4.68 6.34
N MET A 252 4.98 -5.87 6.92
CA MET A 252 3.73 -6.15 7.62
C MET A 252 3.92 -6.50 9.12
N ALA A 253 2.99 -6.09 9.97
CA ALA A 253 3.00 -6.41 11.41
C ALA A 253 2.82 -7.90 11.77
N GLY A 254 2.23 -8.72 10.89
CA GLY A 254 1.65 -10.02 11.26
C GLY A 254 2.49 -11.24 10.86
N SER A 255 2.37 -12.34 11.62
CA SER A 255 3.06 -13.61 11.32
C SER A 255 2.12 -14.71 10.77
N GLY A 256 2.65 -15.93 10.62
CA GLY A 256 1.92 -17.10 10.14
C GLY A 256 1.74 -17.04 8.62
N ASN A 257 0.58 -16.57 8.15
CA ASN A 257 0.22 -16.54 6.73
C ASN A 257 0.41 -15.16 6.08
N VAL A 258 0.69 -14.09 6.83
CA VAL A 258 0.97 -12.76 6.26
C VAL A 258 2.35 -12.79 5.58
N VAL A 259 2.47 -12.19 4.39
CA VAL A 259 3.72 -12.08 3.63
C VAL A 259 4.22 -10.64 3.68
N GLY A 260 5.52 -10.46 3.92
CA GLY A 260 6.16 -9.15 4.08
C GLY A 260 6.50 -8.78 5.51
N SER A 261 6.31 -9.67 6.49
CA SER A 261 6.67 -9.41 7.90
C SER A 261 8.11 -9.78 8.25
N THR A 262 8.88 -10.21 7.24
CA THR A 262 10.32 -10.41 7.32
C THR A 262 11.00 -9.69 6.15
N TRP A 263 12.22 -9.20 6.35
CA TRP A 263 13.05 -8.67 5.26
C TRP A 263 13.30 -9.74 4.18
N GLU A 264 13.37 -11.01 4.57
CA GLU A 264 13.48 -12.17 3.69
C GLU A 264 12.27 -12.35 2.77
N ASP A 265 11.02 -12.17 3.25
CA ASP A 265 9.83 -12.17 2.38
C ASP A 265 9.95 -11.13 1.26
N LEU A 266 10.43 -9.92 1.61
CA LEU A 266 10.53 -8.80 0.66
C LEU A 266 11.64 -9.06 -0.36
N ARG A 267 12.82 -9.52 0.10
CA ARG A 267 13.93 -9.96 -0.76
C ARG A 267 13.46 -11.05 -1.73
N ASP A 268 12.83 -12.11 -1.23
CA ASP A 268 12.46 -13.27 -2.05
C ASP A 268 11.40 -12.93 -3.11
N ILE A 269 10.55 -11.91 -2.87
CA ILE A 269 9.68 -11.34 -3.91
C ILE A 269 10.51 -10.55 -4.93
N ILE A 270 11.38 -9.64 -4.46
CA ILE A 270 12.21 -8.76 -5.31
C ILE A 270 13.14 -9.57 -6.22
N ASP A 271 13.77 -10.63 -5.71
CA ASP A 271 14.67 -11.49 -6.49
C ASP A 271 13.96 -12.18 -7.66
N LEU A 272 12.69 -12.52 -7.49
CA LEU A 272 11.82 -13.10 -8.53
C LEU A 272 11.16 -12.06 -9.46
N VAL A 273 11.25 -10.76 -9.15
CA VAL A 273 10.79 -9.70 -10.06
C VAL A 273 11.79 -9.50 -11.20
N GLU A 274 11.31 -9.48 -12.44
CA GLU A 274 12.13 -9.28 -13.65
C GLU A 274 12.63 -7.83 -13.76
N ASP A 275 11.73 -6.85 -13.58
CA ASP A 275 12.01 -5.41 -13.70
C ASP A 275 12.42 -4.83 -12.35
N LYS A 276 13.70 -5.04 -11.98
CA LYS A 276 14.28 -4.62 -10.69
C LYS A 276 14.22 -3.11 -10.43
N GLU A 277 14.07 -2.27 -11.46
CA GLU A 277 13.95 -0.82 -11.31
C GLU A 277 12.50 -0.37 -11.02
N ARG A 278 11.51 -1.26 -11.20
CA ARG A 278 10.09 -1.00 -10.90
C ARG A 278 9.54 -1.83 -9.73
N VAL A 279 10.41 -2.31 -8.85
CA VAL A 279 10.03 -2.76 -7.50
C VAL A 279 10.76 -1.94 -6.44
N GLY A 280 10.10 -1.74 -5.30
CA GLY A 280 10.66 -1.06 -4.14
C GLY A 280 10.00 -1.51 -2.84
N VAL A 281 10.38 -0.88 -1.73
CA VAL A 281 9.85 -1.13 -0.38
C VAL A 281 9.44 0.17 0.30
N CYS A 282 8.31 0.12 1.00
CA CYS A 282 7.94 1.10 2.02
C CYS A 282 8.21 0.48 3.39
N ILE A 283 8.85 1.24 4.29
CA ILE A 283 8.96 0.83 5.69
C ILE A 283 7.85 1.52 6.50
N ASP A 284 6.84 0.75 6.92
CA ASP A 284 5.97 1.12 8.03
C ASP A 284 6.64 0.81 9.38
N THR A 285 6.72 1.85 10.21
CA THR A 285 7.41 1.80 11.51
C THR A 285 6.63 1.04 12.58
N CYS A 286 5.29 1.04 12.55
CA CYS A 286 4.46 0.27 13.47
C CYS A 286 4.51 -1.22 13.12
N HIS A 287 4.47 -1.57 11.83
CA HIS A 287 4.60 -2.90 11.28
C HIS A 287 5.97 -3.49 11.58
N ALA A 288 7.06 -2.74 11.39
CA ALA A 288 8.41 -3.15 11.74
C ALA A 288 8.49 -3.50 13.24
N PHE A 289 8.03 -2.57 14.09
CA PHE A 289 8.00 -2.73 15.55
C PHE A 289 7.13 -3.90 16.03
N ALA A 290 5.97 -4.11 15.41
CA ALA A 290 5.03 -5.19 15.73
C ALA A 290 5.50 -6.57 15.25
N ALA A 291 6.32 -6.63 14.18
CA ALA A 291 6.95 -7.84 13.67
C ALA A 291 8.25 -8.23 14.42
N GLY A 292 8.84 -7.31 15.19
CA GLY A 292 10.04 -7.57 16.01
C GLY A 292 11.32 -6.87 15.55
N TYR A 293 11.23 -5.89 14.65
CA TYR A 293 12.32 -4.99 14.28
C TYR A 293 12.29 -3.75 15.18
N ASP A 294 13.27 -3.61 16.08
CA ASP A 294 13.28 -2.54 17.08
C ASP A 294 13.87 -1.25 16.50
N LEU A 295 13.24 -0.12 16.82
CA LEU A 295 13.56 1.21 16.29
C LEU A 295 13.65 2.27 17.42
N ARG A 296 13.46 1.87 18.70
CA ARG A 296 13.26 2.79 19.85
C ARG A 296 14.50 3.58 20.27
N THR A 297 15.69 3.06 20.04
CA THR A 297 16.97 3.71 20.37
C THR A 297 17.83 3.87 19.12
N PRO A 298 18.80 4.79 19.07
CA PRO A 298 19.68 4.96 17.90
C PRO A 298 20.41 3.67 17.49
N GLU A 299 20.78 2.83 18.46
CA GLU A 299 21.46 1.55 18.24
C GLU A 299 20.51 0.48 17.68
N ALA A 300 19.28 0.42 18.21
CA ALA A 300 18.23 -0.46 17.71
C ALA A 300 17.81 -0.07 16.29
N PHE A 301 17.53 1.22 16.08
CA PHE A 301 17.28 1.83 14.77
C PHE A 301 18.38 1.48 13.77
N LYS A 302 19.66 1.76 14.11
CA LYS A 302 20.78 1.45 13.22
C LYS A 302 20.83 -0.03 12.88
N LYS A 303 20.74 -0.92 13.88
CA LYS A 303 20.75 -2.38 13.67
C LYS A 303 19.62 -2.85 12.75
N THR A 304 18.42 -2.28 12.87
CA THR A 304 17.26 -2.61 12.03
C THR A 304 17.45 -2.15 10.59
N ILE A 305 17.97 -0.93 10.39
CA ILE A 305 18.24 -0.37 9.05
C ILE A 305 19.45 -1.05 8.39
N ASP A 306 20.50 -1.37 9.15
CA ASP A 306 21.62 -2.21 8.68
C ASP A 306 21.10 -3.56 8.18
N SER A 307 20.28 -4.25 8.98
CA SER A 307 19.67 -5.55 8.62
C SER A 307 18.79 -5.47 7.36
N PHE A 308 18.01 -4.40 7.20
CA PHE A 308 17.26 -4.15 5.98
C PHE A 308 18.19 -3.95 4.76
N ASN A 309 19.28 -3.19 4.94
CA ASN A 309 20.26 -2.92 3.89
C ASN A 309 21.07 -4.16 3.50
N ASP A 310 21.34 -5.08 4.44
CA ASP A 310 22.05 -6.34 4.18
C ASP A 310 21.16 -7.40 3.51
N ILE A 311 19.86 -7.45 3.83
CA ILE A 311 18.93 -8.49 3.34
C ILE A 311 18.19 -8.06 2.07
N VAL A 312 17.72 -6.81 2.00
CA VAL A 312 16.94 -6.27 0.86
C VAL A 312 17.81 -5.33 0.02
N GLY A 313 18.50 -4.39 0.66
CA GLY A 313 19.34 -3.39 0.01
C GLY A 313 18.69 -2.00 -0.08
N HIS A 314 19.40 -1.01 0.44
CA HIS A 314 18.96 0.40 0.53
C HIS A 314 18.31 0.95 -0.75
N LYS A 315 18.83 0.58 -1.93
CA LYS A 315 18.34 1.06 -3.23
C LYS A 315 16.85 0.77 -3.50
N TYR A 316 16.26 -0.23 -2.85
CA TYR A 316 14.84 -0.55 -3.00
C TYR A 316 13.94 0.27 -2.06
N LEU A 317 14.45 0.86 -0.98
CA LEU A 317 13.67 1.73 -0.11
C LEU A 317 13.19 2.97 -0.89
N LYS A 318 11.87 3.17 -0.98
CA LYS A 318 11.26 4.31 -1.71
C LYS A 318 10.42 5.22 -0.82
N ALA A 319 9.96 4.76 0.34
CA ALA A 319 8.99 5.48 1.16
C ALA A 319 9.01 5.01 2.63
N PHE A 320 8.36 5.79 3.49
CA PHE A 320 8.01 5.41 4.86
C PHE A 320 6.53 5.64 5.16
N HIS A 321 5.95 4.75 5.97
CA HIS A 321 4.78 5.10 6.75
C HIS A 321 5.23 5.34 8.21
N LEU A 322 4.88 6.51 8.74
CA LEU A 322 5.31 6.99 10.06
C LEU A 322 4.16 6.79 11.05
N ASN A 323 4.16 5.63 11.68
CA ASN A 323 3.15 5.19 12.62
C ASN A 323 3.80 4.72 13.92
N ASP A 324 3.41 5.32 15.05
CA ASP A 324 3.74 4.76 16.37
C ASP A 324 2.82 3.55 16.63
N SER A 325 3.10 2.72 17.64
CA SER A 325 2.31 1.52 17.92
C SER A 325 1.54 1.61 19.23
N LYS A 326 0.22 1.46 19.20
CA LYS A 326 -0.58 1.24 20.42
C LYS A 326 -0.26 -0.12 21.06
N ALA A 327 0.38 -1.02 20.33
CA ALA A 327 0.69 -2.37 20.78
C ALA A 327 2.17 -2.53 21.18
N PRO A 328 2.53 -3.44 22.09
CA PRO A 328 3.91 -3.69 22.47
C PRO A 328 4.79 -4.19 21.33
N PHE A 329 6.11 -4.10 21.53
CA PHE A 329 7.12 -4.67 20.64
C PHE A 329 6.86 -6.16 20.36
N ASN A 330 7.03 -6.60 19.11
CA ASN A 330 6.79 -7.98 18.67
C ASN A 330 5.38 -8.53 19.02
N SER A 331 4.40 -7.66 19.25
CA SER A 331 3.02 -8.09 19.60
C SER A 331 2.25 -8.73 18.45
N ASN A 332 2.77 -8.65 17.21
CA ASN A 332 2.14 -9.12 15.99
C ASN A 332 0.76 -8.48 15.75
N ARG A 333 0.64 -7.19 16.07
CA ARG A 333 -0.57 -6.36 15.89
C ARG A 333 -0.25 -5.06 15.15
N ASP A 334 -0.82 -4.92 13.97
CA ASP A 334 -1.15 -3.62 13.38
C ASP A 334 -2.18 -2.93 14.31
N LEU A 335 -1.76 -1.83 14.96
CA LEU A 335 -2.59 -0.92 15.77
C LEU A 335 -1.89 0.46 15.89
N HIS A 336 -2.03 1.34 14.87
CA HIS A 336 -1.32 2.63 14.82
C HIS A 336 -1.68 3.59 15.98
N ALA A 337 -0.69 4.28 16.54
CA ALA A 337 -0.79 5.35 17.54
C ALA A 337 -0.29 6.69 16.98
N ASN A 338 -0.58 7.78 17.69
CA ASN A 338 -0.05 9.10 17.35
C ASN A 338 1.46 9.20 17.67
N ILE A 339 2.20 10.01 16.93
CA ILE A 339 3.67 10.14 17.03
C ILE A 339 4.12 10.41 18.46
N GLY A 340 5.00 9.56 18.98
CA GLY A 340 5.56 9.64 20.33
C GLY A 340 4.64 9.13 21.46
N THR A 341 3.38 8.78 21.17
CA THR A 341 2.39 8.35 22.18
C THR A 341 2.31 6.84 22.38
N GLY A 342 2.84 6.04 21.46
CA GLY A 342 2.79 4.58 21.52
C GLY A 342 4.02 3.95 22.19
N PHE A 343 4.16 2.64 22.02
CA PHE A 343 5.28 1.85 22.54
C PHE A 343 6.58 2.01 21.73
N LEU A 344 6.53 2.65 20.55
CA LEU A 344 7.70 2.95 19.73
C LEU A 344 8.32 4.30 20.12
N GLY A 345 7.51 5.31 20.44
CA GLY A 345 7.97 6.54 21.10
C GLY A 345 8.74 7.51 20.18
N LEU A 346 9.08 8.69 20.74
CA LEU A 346 9.54 9.84 19.94
C LEU A 346 10.93 9.65 19.32
N ARG A 347 11.87 9.06 20.08
CA ARG A 347 13.26 8.83 19.67
C ARG A 347 13.43 7.98 18.40
N ALA A 348 12.46 7.13 18.07
CA ALA A 348 12.42 6.42 16.79
C ALA A 348 12.21 7.38 15.61
N PHE A 349 11.23 8.27 15.70
CA PHE A 349 10.94 9.27 14.67
C PHE A 349 12.05 10.31 14.56
N HIS A 350 12.66 10.71 15.67
CA HIS A 350 13.86 11.53 15.66
C HIS A 350 15.00 10.88 14.86
N SER A 351 15.24 9.59 15.07
CA SER A 351 16.26 8.83 14.34
C SER A 351 15.99 8.81 12.83
N ILE A 352 14.73 8.67 12.41
CA ILE A 352 14.32 8.72 10.99
C ILE A 352 14.49 10.13 10.42
N MET A 353 13.98 11.17 11.11
CA MET A 353 14.04 12.58 10.69
C MET A 353 15.47 13.12 10.55
N ASN A 354 16.46 12.47 11.16
CA ASN A 354 17.87 12.85 11.10
C ASN A 354 18.74 11.87 10.28
N HIS A 355 18.18 10.81 9.70
CA HIS A 355 18.92 9.86 8.88
C HIS A 355 19.03 10.32 7.42
N ALA A 356 20.16 10.97 7.08
CA ALA A 356 20.36 11.59 5.76
C ALA A 356 20.09 10.69 4.52
N PRO A 357 20.36 9.37 4.53
CA PRO A 357 19.96 8.48 3.43
C PRO A 357 18.44 8.36 3.14
N PHE A 358 17.56 8.89 4.00
CA PHE A 358 16.10 8.92 3.74
C PHE A 358 15.62 10.26 3.16
N ALA A 359 16.52 11.22 2.92
CA ALA A 359 16.17 12.50 2.33
C ALA A 359 15.54 12.34 0.93
N GLY A 360 14.54 13.15 0.62
CA GLY A 360 13.78 13.09 -0.64
C GLY A 360 12.72 11.99 -0.72
N MET A 361 12.65 11.06 0.24
CA MET A 361 11.60 10.02 0.26
C MET A 361 10.27 10.58 0.83
N PRO A 362 9.11 10.21 0.26
CA PRO A 362 7.81 10.50 0.87
C PRO A 362 7.61 9.70 2.16
N MET A 363 7.17 10.40 3.20
CA MET A 363 6.94 9.89 4.55
C MET A 363 5.52 10.22 4.98
N VAL A 364 4.72 9.20 5.28
CA VAL A 364 3.26 9.29 5.36
C VAL A 364 2.75 8.88 6.74
N LEU A 365 2.07 9.79 7.44
CA LEU A 365 1.27 9.48 8.63
C LEU A 365 0.01 8.68 8.22
N GLU A 366 -0.20 7.52 8.85
CA GLU A 366 -1.49 6.80 8.87
C GLU A 366 -2.01 6.68 10.31
N THR A 367 -1.64 7.68 11.11
CA THR A 367 -1.94 7.81 12.53
C THR A 367 -3.43 8.08 12.77
N PRO A 368 -3.98 7.68 13.92
CA PRO A 368 -5.41 7.84 14.20
C PRO A 368 -5.79 9.31 14.42
N ILE A 369 -6.75 9.80 13.63
CA ILE A 369 -7.36 11.14 13.76
C ILE A 369 -8.81 11.12 14.30
N ASP A 370 -9.36 9.93 14.54
CA ASP A 370 -10.67 9.75 15.18
C ASP A 370 -10.67 10.32 16.61
N ARG A 371 -11.49 11.35 16.86
CA ARG A 371 -11.72 11.96 18.18
C ARG A 371 -13.21 11.92 18.55
N PRO A 372 -13.58 11.81 19.84
CA PRO A 372 -14.96 11.96 20.27
C PRO A 372 -15.48 13.38 19.98
N GLY A 373 -16.46 13.49 19.09
CA GLY A 373 -17.16 14.73 18.78
C GLY A 373 -18.17 15.11 19.87
N ALA A 374 -18.67 16.35 19.78
CA ALA A 374 -19.59 16.93 20.77
C ALA A 374 -20.95 16.19 20.91
N ASP A 375 -21.31 15.32 19.97
CA ASP A 375 -22.50 14.47 20.00
C ASP A 375 -22.21 13.02 20.42
N GLY A 376 -21.01 12.75 20.92
CA GLY A 376 -20.53 11.43 21.36
C GLY A 376 -20.14 10.46 20.24
N LYS A 377 -20.24 10.86 18.96
CA LYS A 377 -19.77 10.04 17.82
C LYS A 377 -18.32 10.34 17.50
N SER A 378 -17.64 9.42 16.83
CA SER A 378 -16.29 9.70 16.31
C SER A 378 -16.33 10.67 15.14
N ALA A 379 -15.38 11.60 15.11
CA ALA A 379 -15.15 12.54 14.01
C ALA A 379 -13.65 12.64 13.68
N GLU A 380 -13.33 12.84 12.40
CA GLU A 380 -11.96 13.05 11.91
C GLU A 380 -11.45 14.44 12.31
N ASP A 381 -10.49 14.53 13.23
CA ASP A 381 -9.77 15.76 13.55
C ASP A 381 -8.47 15.86 12.74
N LYS A 382 -8.54 16.52 11.59
CA LYS A 382 -7.38 16.75 10.71
C LYS A 382 -6.26 17.57 11.37
N LYS A 383 -6.52 18.30 12.46
CA LYS A 383 -5.47 19.06 13.16
C LYS A 383 -4.42 18.13 13.75
N VAL A 384 -4.79 16.90 14.11
CA VAL A 384 -3.87 15.86 14.58
C VAL A 384 -2.72 15.64 13.59
N TRP A 385 -3.01 15.49 12.30
CA TRP A 385 -1.95 15.34 11.28
C TRP A 385 -1.16 16.62 11.05
N ALA A 386 -1.80 17.80 11.10
CA ALA A 386 -1.08 19.07 11.00
C ALA A 386 -0.06 19.24 12.14
N ASP A 387 -0.48 18.91 13.37
CA ASP A 387 0.38 18.95 14.57
C ASP A 387 1.48 17.89 14.51
N GLU A 388 1.21 16.68 14.00
CA GLU A 388 2.20 15.61 13.83
C GLU A 388 3.21 15.91 12.71
N ILE A 389 2.79 16.55 11.61
CA ILE A 389 3.71 17.06 10.58
C ILE A 389 4.65 18.10 11.19
N LYS A 390 4.13 19.06 11.98
CA LYS A 390 4.98 20.06 12.66
C LYS A 390 5.86 19.47 13.76
N LEU A 391 5.40 18.44 14.45
CA LEU A 391 6.23 17.66 15.38
C LEU A 391 7.42 17.03 14.65
N LEU A 392 7.17 16.31 13.55
CA LEU A 392 8.22 15.65 12.76
C LEU A 392 9.21 16.65 12.14
N GLU A 393 8.72 17.75 11.55
CA GLU A 393 9.56 18.84 11.05
C GLU A 393 10.45 19.43 12.17
N LYS A 394 9.94 19.57 13.40
CA LYS A 394 10.68 20.08 14.57
C LYS A 394 11.79 19.13 15.05
N LEU A 395 11.70 17.83 14.77
CA LEU A 395 12.76 16.86 15.14
C LEU A 395 13.99 16.96 14.24
N VAL A 396 13.90 17.59 13.07
CA VAL A 396 15.01 17.74 12.11
C VAL A 396 16.06 18.70 12.70
N GLY A 397 17.25 18.18 13.00
CA GLY A 397 18.35 18.93 13.62
C GLY A 397 18.21 19.17 15.13
N MET A 398 17.17 18.66 15.78
CA MET A 398 17.01 18.74 17.25
C MET A 398 18.00 17.80 17.96
N ASP A 399 18.55 18.23 19.10
CA ASP A 399 19.33 17.34 19.97
C ASP A 399 18.40 16.47 20.83
N ALA A 400 18.50 15.14 20.67
CA ALA A 400 17.73 14.16 21.44
C ALA A 400 18.13 14.11 22.94
N GLU A 401 19.26 14.70 23.32
CA GLU A 401 19.69 14.82 24.70
C GLU A 401 19.38 16.18 25.34
N SER A 402 18.75 17.10 24.60
CA SER A 402 18.25 18.37 25.14
C SER A 402 17.06 18.19 26.10
N ASP A 403 16.91 19.12 27.05
CA ASP A 403 15.76 19.15 27.96
C ASP A 403 14.43 19.34 27.21
N GLU A 404 14.46 20.09 26.10
CA GLU A 404 13.29 20.28 25.22
C GLU A 404 12.81 18.96 24.60
N PHE A 405 13.72 18.15 24.06
CA PHE A 405 13.37 16.84 23.54
C PHE A 405 12.85 15.91 24.64
N LYS A 406 13.50 15.92 25.81
CA LYS A 406 13.17 15.03 26.94
C LYS A 406 11.80 15.32 27.55
N GLU A 407 11.44 16.59 27.72
CA GLU A 407 10.09 16.95 28.19
C GLU A 407 9.01 16.69 27.11
N LEU A 408 9.33 16.88 25.82
CA LEU A 408 8.42 16.56 24.72
C LEU A 408 8.15 15.05 24.59
N GLU A 409 9.20 14.22 24.70
CA GLU A 409 9.09 12.75 24.74
C GLU A 409 8.24 12.28 25.92
N LYS A 410 8.48 12.85 27.11
CA LYS A 410 7.74 12.59 28.35
C LYS A 410 6.26 13.03 28.26
N GLU A 411 5.96 14.18 27.67
CA GLU A 411 4.59 14.68 27.48
C GLU A 411 3.79 13.76 26.53
N LEU A 412 4.40 13.35 25.40
CA LEU A 412 3.76 12.45 24.44
C LEU A 412 3.57 11.04 25.03
N GLN A 413 4.56 10.54 25.78
CA GLN A 413 4.42 9.28 26.51
C GLN A 413 3.32 9.33 27.57
N ALA A 414 3.14 10.44 28.30
CA ALA A 414 2.02 10.60 29.23
C ALA A 414 0.67 10.61 28.50
N LYS A 415 0.54 11.36 27.40
CA LYS A 415 -0.69 11.44 26.59
C LYS A 415 -1.20 10.07 26.11
N GLY A 416 -0.30 9.16 25.76
CA GLY A 416 -0.65 7.82 25.28
C GLY A 416 -0.82 6.73 26.36
N GLU A 417 -0.48 7.00 27.62
CA GLU A 417 -0.32 5.97 28.65
C GLU A 417 -1.58 5.11 28.86
N LEU A 418 -2.75 5.75 28.95
CA LEU A 418 -4.02 5.07 29.16
C LEU A 418 -4.35 4.06 28.05
N GLU A 419 -4.03 4.39 26.80
CA GLU A 419 -4.25 3.48 25.66
C GLU A 419 -3.21 2.36 25.63
N ARG A 420 -1.93 2.67 25.91
CA ARG A 420 -0.86 1.66 26.01
C ARG A 420 -1.19 0.61 27.07
N ASN A 421 -1.59 1.03 28.27
CA ASN A 421 -1.98 0.14 29.36
C ASN A 421 -3.21 -0.71 28.98
N LYS A 422 -4.23 -0.09 28.38
CA LYS A 422 -5.44 -0.76 27.87
C LYS A 422 -5.17 -1.80 26.76
N ILE A 423 -4.14 -1.62 25.94
CA ILE A 423 -3.73 -2.59 24.91
C ILE A 423 -2.79 -3.67 25.49
N GLN A 424 -1.89 -3.32 26.40
CA GLN A 424 -1.06 -4.28 27.16
C GLN A 424 -1.94 -5.33 27.86
N ASP A 425 -2.95 -4.88 28.60
CA ASP A 425 -3.97 -5.74 29.21
C ASP A 425 -4.63 -6.71 28.21
N GLN A 426 -4.84 -6.28 26.96
CA GLN A 426 -5.44 -7.12 25.90
C GLN A 426 -4.43 -8.08 25.27
N VAL A 427 -3.13 -7.77 25.32
CA VAL A 427 -2.06 -8.68 24.93
C VAL A 427 -1.91 -9.76 25.99
N ASP A 428 -1.78 -9.40 27.27
CA ASP A 428 -1.56 -10.37 28.34
C ASP A 428 -2.77 -11.29 28.55
N ARG A 429 -3.99 -10.75 28.47
CA ARG A 429 -5.22 -11.58 28.47
C ARG A 429 -5.35 -12.48 27.24
N LYS A 430 -4.65 -12.21 26.13
CA LYS A 430 -4.55 -13.13 24.98
C LYS A 430 -3.48 -14.19 25.24
N SER A 431 -2.26 -13.78 25.59
CA SER A 431 -1.12 -14.66 25.91
C SER A 431 -1.48 -15.69 26.98
N ALA A 432 -2.12 -15.27 28.07
CA ALA A 432 -2.58 -16.17 29.13
C ALA A 432 -3.68 -17.15 28.69
N LYS A 433 -4.54 -16.78 27.73
CA LYS A 433 -5.54 -17.69 27.13
C LYS A 433 -4.86 -18.72 26.21
N ASP A 434 -3.93 -18.28 25.38
CA ASP A 434 -3.27 -19.14 24.41
C ASP A 434 -2.25 -20.10 25.07
N ALA A 435 -1.56 -19.67 26.13
CA ALA A 435 -0.78 -20.55 27.00
C ALA A 435 -1.68 -21.63 27.65
N LYS A 436 -2.86 -21.26 28.17
CA LYS A 436 -3.84 -22.22 28.73
C LYS A 436 -4.40 -23.20 27.68
N LYS A 437 -4.55 -22.78 26.41
CA LYS A 437 -4.88 -23.70 25.29
C LYS A 437 -3.71 -24.65 24.98
N GLY A 438 -2.47 -24.14 24.97
CA GLY A 438 -1.25 -24.92 24.76
C GLY A 438 -1.10 -26.01 25.81
N ALA A 439 -1.19 -25.66 27.10
CA ALA A 439 -1.15 -26.60 28.22
C ALA A 439 -2.25 -27.67 28.12
N LYS A 440 -3.49 -27.30 27.79
CA LYS A 440 -4.59 -28.27 27.58
C LYS A 440 -4.35 -29.20 26.38
N LYS A 441 -3.77 -28.71 25.28
CA LYS A 441 -3.37 -29.57 24.14
C LYS A 441 -2.22 -30.51 24.52
N GLY A 442 -1.22 -30.03 25.27
CA GLY A 442 -0.11 -30.85 25.77
C GLY A 442 -0.57 -31.96 26.70
N GLY A 443 -1.37 -31.63 27.73
CA GLY A 443 -1.93 -32.62 28.66
C GLY A 443 -2.81 -33.67 27.98
N LYS A 444 -3.63 -33.28 26.98
CA LYS A 444 -4.44 -34.21 26.19
C LYS A 444 -3.64 -35.02 25.15
N ARG A 445 -2.37 -34.66 24.91
CA ARG A 445 -1.41 -35.47 24.12
C ARG A 445 -0.67 -36.46 25.02
N LYS A 446 -0.31 -36.06 26.24
CA LYS A 446 0.34 -36.94 27.22
C LYS A 446 -0.61 -38.06 27.67
N LYS A 447 -1.82 -37.70 28.11
CA LYS A 447 -2.89 -38.68 28.42
C LYS A 447 -3.56 -39.31 27.17
N LYS A 448 -2.75 -39.63 26.16
CA LYS A 448 -3.08 -40.53 25.04
C LYS A 448 -1.84 -41.30 24.53
N GLY A 449 -0.80 -41.41 25.37
CA GLY A 449 0.34 -42.31 25.19
C GLY A 449 0.63 -43.15 26.44
N ASP A 450 -0.20 -43.04 27.48
CA ASP A 450 -0.11 -43.78 28.74
C ASP A 450 -1.22 -44.87 28.86
N ASP A 451 -2.02 -45.10 27.81
CA ASP A 451 -3.21 -45.99 27.78
C ASP A 451 -3.08 -47.17 26.78
N GLU A 452 -1.88 -47.47 26.25
CA GLU A 452 -1.65 -48.51 25.21
C GLU A 452 -0.59 -49.58 25.60
N ASP A 453 -0.31 -49.78 26.90
CA ASP A 453 0.78 -50.69 27.39
C ASP A 453 0.43 -51.50 28.66
N GLU A 454 -0.85 -51.89 28.86
CA GLU A 454 -1.26 -52.92 29.83
C GLU A 454 -2.39 -53.80 29.26
N SER A 455 -2.05 -54.89 28.58
CA SER A 455 -2.91 -56.08 28.31
C SER A 455 -2.05 -57.25 27.80
N GLU A 456 -1.82 -58.27 28.62
CA GLU A 456 -1.38 -59.61 28.18
C GLU A 456 -2.59 -60.50 27.80
#